data_AF-A0A3N2NDA4-F1
#
_entry.id   AF-A0A3N2NDA4-F1
#
_cell.length_a   1.000
_cell.length_b   1.000
_cell.length_c   1.000
_cell.angle_alpha   90.00
_cell.angle_beta   90.00
_cell.angle_gamma   90.00
#
_symmetry.space_group_name_H-M   'P 1'
#
loop_
_entity.id
_entity.type
_entity.pdbx_description
1 polymer ?
#
loop_
_entity_poly.entity_id
_entity_poly.type
_entity_poly.pdbx_seq_one_letter_code
_entity_poly.pdbx_strand_id
1 'polypeptide(L)'
;MKSIENSNAFEANTSQMTLKDYYESIPESRWETPRRKFVEQIKERCEVTDSTVINWISGRAKPQKSSHYVALAEITGIPVENLFPEN
;
A
#
# COMPACT_ATOMS: atom_id res chain seq x y z
N MET A 1 3.85 -55.46 23.85
CA MET A 1 3.96 -55.03 22.44
C MET A 1 2.56 -54.83 21.90
N LYS A 2 2.19 -53.58 21.58
CA LYS A 2 1.06 -53.20 20.72
C LYS A 2 1.34 -51.77 20.25
N SER A 3 1.10 -51.55 18.97
CA SER A 3 1.87 -50.72 18.05
C SER A 3 1.60 -49.21 18.19
N ILE A 4 2.62 -48.41 17.92
CA ILE A 4 2.48 -46.96 17.66
C ILE A 4 1.93 -46.83 16.25
N GLU A 5 0.68 -46.39 16.10
CA GLU A 5 0.12 -46.02 14.80
C GLU A 5 0.52 -44.58 14.48
N ASN A 6 1.66 -44.44 13.80
CA ASN A 6 2.01 -43.24 13.05
C ASN A 6 1.41 -43.37 11.65
N SER A 7 0.33 -42.66 11.34
CA SER A 7 0.06 -42.17 9.98
C SER A 7 -1.18 -41.27 9.98
N ASN A 8 -0.96 -39.97 9.89
CA ASN A 8 -1.78 -39.18 8.97
C ASN A 8 -0.80 -38.32 8.18
N ALA A 9 -0.38 -38.93 7.08
CA ALA A 9 0.30 -38.28 5.99
C ALA A 9 -0.46 -37.00 5.67
N PHE A 10 0.26 -35.87 5.66
CA PHE A 10 -0.15 -34.71 4.91
C PHE A 10 -0.35 -35.21 3.48
N GLU A 11 -1.61 -35.43 3.09
CA GLU A 11 -1.96 -35.72 1.71
C GLU A 11 -1.56 -34.50 0.89
N ALA A 12 -0.34 -34.56 0.36
CA ALA A 12 0.17 -33.65 -0.63
C ALA A 12 -0.67 -33.87 -1.90
N ASN A 13 -1.81 -33.20 -1.96
CA ASN A 13 -2.42 -32.86 -3.22
C ASN A 13 -1.45 -31.90 -3.93
N THR A 14 -0.52 -32.49 -4.70
CA THR A 14 0.46 -31.78 -5.52
C THR A 14 -0.23 -31.17 -6.74
N SER A 15 -1.26 -30.34 -6.53
CA SER A 15 -1.59 -29.32 -7.51
C SER A 15 -0.35 -28.43 -7.58
N GLN A 16 0.39 -28.54 -8.67
CA GLN A 16 1.60 -27.79 -8.91
C GLN A 16 1.25 -26.30 -8.80
N MET A 17 1.60 -25.67 -7.67
CA MET A 17 1.32 -24.25 -7.42
C MET A 17 1.94 -23.44 -8.55
N THR A 18 1.11 -22.72 -9.31
CA THR A 18 1.64 -21.84 -10.34
C THR A 18 2.15 -20.54 -9.72
N LEU A 19 2.97 -19.80 -10.46
CA LEU A 19 3.40 -18.47 -10.03
C LEU A 19 2.21 -17.53 -9.81
N LYS A 20 1.12 -17.72 -10.56
CA LYS A 20 -0.13 -16.98 -10.40
C LYS A 20 -0.82 -17.32 -9.08
N ASP A 21 -0.97 -18.61 -8.77
CA ASP A 21 -1.58 -19.05 -7.50
C ASP A 21 -0.75 -18.57 -6.30
N TYR A 22 0.58 -18.56 -6.43
CA TYR A 22 1.47 -17.95 -5.44
C TYR A 22 1.22 -16.46 -5.30
N TYR A 23 1.14 -15.71 -6.39
CA TYR A 23 0.85 -14.28 -6.38
C TYR A 23 -0.50 -13.96 -5.71
N GLU A 24 -1.55 -14.72 -6.02
CA GLU A 24 -2.91 -14.57 -5.48
C GLU A 24 -3.03 -15.03 -4.02
N SER A 25 -2.21 -16.00 -3.58
CA SER A 25 -2.15 -16.46 -2.19
C SER A 25 -1.50 -15.46 -1.24
N ILE A 26 -0.82 -14.44 -1.77
CA ILE A 26 -0.21 -13.41 -0.96
C ILE A 26 -1.31 -12.51 -0.37
N PRO A 27 -1.45 -12.43 0.98
CA PRO A 27 -2.43 -11.55 1.59
C PRO A 27 -2.23 -10.12 1.07
N GLU A 28 -3.30 -9.41 0.71
CA GLU A 28 -3.25 -8.02 0.18
C GLU A 28 -2.34 -7.10 1.00
N SER A 29 -2.23 -7.36 2.30
CA SER A 29 -1.30 -6.71 3.23
C SER A 29 0.18 -6.76 2.84
N ARG A 30 0.69 -7.85 2.23
CA ARG A 30 2.12 -7.96 1.84
C ARG A 30 2.48 -7.12 0.61
N TRP A 31 1.50 -6.74 -0.20
CA TRP A 31 1.67 -5.85 -1.36
C TRP A 31 1.47 -4.37 -1.02
N GLU A 32 1.09 -4.07 0.21
CA GLU A 32 0.78 -2.73 0.67
C GLU A 32 2.03 -2.06 1.26
N THR A 33 2.94 -1.69 0.36
CA THR A 33 4.18 -0.99 0.73
C THR A 33 3.86 0.34 1.43
N PRO A 34 4.73 0.83 2.34
CA PRO A 34 4.52 2.11 3.03
C PRO A 34 4.23 3.29 2.08
N ARG A 35 4.85 3.29 0.90
CA ARG A 35 4.60 4.31 -0.14
C ARG A 35 3.19 4.21 -0.72
N ARG A 36 2.68 2.99 -0.97
CA ARG A 36 1.30 2.78 -1.45
C ARG A 36 0.28 3.21 -0.41
N LYS A 37 0.50 2.88 0.87
CA LYS A 37 -0.36 3.34 1.98
C LYS A 37 -0.44 4.85 2.06
N PHE A 38 0.71 5.51 1.94
CA PHE A 38 0.78 6.97 1.96
C PHE A 38 0.01 7.61 0.81
N VAL A 39 0.15 7.07 -0.41
CA VAL A 39 -0.61 7.54 -1.58
C VAL A 39 -2.10 7.33 -1.38
N GLU A 40 -2.52 6.15 -0.91
CA GLU A 40 -3.94 5.84 -0.67
C GLU A 40 -4.53 6.76 0.41
N GLN A 41 -3.81 6.98 1.51
CA GLN A 41 -4.23 7.88 2.58
C GLN A 41 -4.47 9.31 2.07
N ILE A 42 -3.57 9.83 1.24
CA ILE A 42 -3.76 11.16 0.64
C ILE A 42 -4.94 11.15 -0.34
N LYS A 43 -5.09 10.08 -1.13
CA LYS A 43 -6.16 9.91 -2.10
C LYS A 43 -7.53 9.98 -1.43
N GLU A 44 -7.72 9.17 -0.39
CA GLU A 44 -8.96 9.13 0.39
C GLU A 44 -9.22 10.45 1.11
N ARG A 45 -8.19 11.03 1.74
CA ARG A 45 -8.36 12.28 2.51
C ARG A 45 -8.67 13.50 1.63
N CYS A 46 -8.11 13.56 0.42
CA CYS A 46 -8.26 14.70 -0.48
C CYS A 46 -9.27 14.47 -1.61
N GLU A 47 -9.86 13.27 -1.71
CA GLU A 47 -10.79 12.86 -2.77
C GLU A 47 -10.23 13.11 -4.18
N VAL A 48 -8.97 12.74 -4.39
CA VAL A 48 -8.26 12.91 -5.67
C VAL A 48 -7.91 11.56 -6.30
N THR A 49 -7.20 11.57 -7.43
CA THR A 49 -6.72 10.34 -8.09
C THR A 49 -5.29 10.01 -7.68
N ASP A 50 -4.88 8.74 -7.80
CA ASP A 50 -3.48 8.30 -7.63
C ASP A 50 -2.52 9.20 -8.44
N SER A 51 -2.85 9.45 -9.71
CA SER A 51 -2.03 10.29 -10.59
C SER A 51 -1.85 11.71 -10.06
N THR A 52 -2.89 12.29 -9.46
CA THR A 52 -2.81 13.61 -8.82
C THR A 52 -1.84 13.58 -7.64
N VAL A 53 -1.95 12.59 -6.76
CA VAL A 53 -1.06 12.43 -5.60
C VAL A 53 0.38 12.23 -6.04
N ILE A 54 0.62 11.37 -7.03
CA ILE A 54 1.96 11.13 -7.59
C ILE A 54 2.56 12.41 -8.20
N ASN A 55 1.76 13.22 -8.89
CA ASN A 55 2.21 14.51 -9.43
C ASN A 55 2.61 15.50 -8.32
N TRP A 56 1.91 15.49 -7.17
CA TRP A 56 2.30 16.30 -6.01
C TRP A 56 3.60 15.79 -5.38
N ILE A 57 3.70 14.49 -5.11
CA ILE A 57 4.89 13.89 -4.50
C ILE A 57 6.13 14.10 -5.37
N SER A 58 5.98 14.05 -6.70
CA SER A 58 7.08 14.27 -7.66
C SER A 58 7.38 15.74 -7.94
N GLY A 59 6.66 16.69 -7.35
CA GLY A 59 6.84 18.12 -7.56
C GLY A 59 6.41 18.64 -8.93
N ARG A 60 5.77 17.82 -9.77
CA ARG A 60 5.28 18.21 -11.10
C ARG A 60 4.08 19.14 -11.05
N ALA A 61 3.29 19.05 -9.98
CA ALA A 61 2.14 19.90 -9.74
C ALA A 61 2.00 20.22 -8.26
N LYS A 62 1.26 21.28 -7.95
CA LYS A 62 0.86 21.62 -6.58
C LYS A 62 -0.67 21.57 -6.47
N PRO A 63 -1.24 21.33 -5.28
CA PRO A 63 -2.68 21.42 -5.09
C PRO A 63 -3.21 22.82 -5.43
N GLN A 64 -4.45 22.91 -5.92
CA GLN A 64 -5.10 24.21 -6.17
C GLN A 64 -5.95 24.67 -4.99
N LYS A 65 -6.44 23.73 -4.18
CA LYS A 65 -7.30 24.00 -3.03
C LYS A 65 -6.47 24.08 -1.75
N SER A 66 -6.68 25.13 -0.94
CA SER A 66 -6.02 25.26 0.37
C SER A 66 -6.33 24.10 1.31
N SER A 67 -7.53 23.50 1.21
CA SER A 67 -7.90 22.31 1.98
C SER A 67 -6.96 21.12 1.76
N HIS A 68 -6.42 20.95 0.55
CA HIS A 68 -5.46 19.88 0.27
C HIS A 68 -4.11 20.14 0.93
N TYR A 69 -3.66 21.40 0.99
CA TYR A 69 -2.44 21.74 1.72
C TYR A 69 -2.57 21.44 3.22
N VAL A 70 -3.70 21.81 3.81
CA VAL A 70 -3.99 21.51 5.23
C VAL A 70 -3.99 20.00 5.46
N ALA A 71 -4.69 19.23 4.62
CA ALA A 71 -4.72 17.77 4.71
C ALA A 71 -3.32 17.14 4.59
N LEU A 72 -2.50 17.62 3.65
CA LEU A 72 -1.12 17.14 3.48
C LEU A 72 -0.26 17.48 4.70
N ALA A 73 -0.41 18.66 5.28
CA ALA A 73 0.30 19.05 6.50
C ALA A 73 -0.10 18.20 7.70
N GLU A 74 -1.40 17.91 7.86
CA GLU A 74 -1.91 17.00 8.90
C GLU A 74 -1.35 15.58 8.76
N ILE A 75 -1.34 15.03 7.54
CA ILE A 75 -0.85 13.67 7.27
C ILE A 75 0.65 13.55 7.49
N THR A 76 1.42 14.54 7.04
CA THR A 76 2.89 14.47 7.02
C THR A 76 3.56 15.07 8.25
N GLY A 77 2.86 15.92 9.00
CA GLY A 77 3.44 16.76 10.05
C GLY A 77 4.32 17.91 9.51
N ILE A 78 4.38 18.11 8.19
CA ILE A 78 5.17 19.17 7.56
C ILE A 78 4.33 20.46 7.54
N PRO A 79 4.86 21.62 7.99
CA PRO A 79 4.16 22.90 7.87
C PRO A 79 3.78 23.21 6.41
N VAL A 80 2.62 23.86 6.20
CA VAL A 80 2.06 24.09 4.86
C VAL A 80 3.05 24.82 3.95
N GLU A 81 3.76 25.80 4.49
CA GLU A 81 4.79 26.60 3.84
C GLU A 81 5.99 25.76 3.36
N ASN A 82 6.22 24.59 3.98
CA ASN A 82 7.36 23.71 3.70
C ASN A 82 6.99 22.52 2.80
N LEU A 83 5.71 22.30 2.51
CA LEU A 83 5.26 21.18 1.69
C LEU A 83 5.79 21.25 0.24
N PHE A 84 5.92 22.47 -0.30
CA PHE A 84 6.32 22.70 -1.69
C PHE A 84 7.24 23.94 -1.80
N PRO A 85 8.51 23.85 -1.35
CA PRO A 85 9.44 24.98 -1.37
C PRO A 85 9.62 25.53 -2.79
N GLU A 86 9.87 26.84 -2.90
CA GLU A 86 10.31 27.43 -4.17
C GLU A 86 11.77 27.03 -4.41
N ASN A 87 12.03 26.41 -5.56
CA ASN A 87 13.37 26.10 -6.05
C ASN A 87 13.91 27.25 -6.90
#